data_AF-A0A498DFV3-F1
#
_entry.id   AF-A0A498DFV3-F1
#
_cell.length_a   1.000
_cell.length_b   1.000
_cell.length_c   1.000
_cell.angle_alpha   90.00
_cell.angle_beta   90.00
_cell.angle_gamma   90.00
#
_symmetry.space_group_name_H-M   'P 1'
#
loop_
_entity.id
_entity.type
_entity.pdbx_description
1 polymer ?
#
loop_
_entity_poly.entity_id
_entity_poly.type
_entity_poly.pdbx_seq_one_letter_code
_entity_poly.pdbx_strand_id
1 'polypeptide(L)' 'MKQRFNIACQPKVIRTAARFALIVGPILVLINHGDAIIDGSMHAETWLKSGLTMIVPYIVSTLSSISAYKNCNKV' A
#
# COMPACT_ATOMS: atom_id res chain seq x y z
N MET A 1 -12.34 -17.97 3.23
CA MET A 1 -10.99 -17.36 3.36
C MET A 1 -10.08 -17.65 2.17
N LYS A 2 -9.98 -18.92 1.72
CA LYS A 2 -9.09 -19.36 0.61
C LYS A 2 -9.18 -18.50 -0.67
N GLN A 3 -10.38 -18.10 -1.08
CA GLN A 3 -10.57 -17.30 -2.31
C GLN A 3 -9.94 -15.89 -2.23
N ARG A 4 -9.93 -15.25 -1.06
CA ARG A 4 -9.35 -13.90 -0.88
C ARG A 4 -7.84 -13.93 -1.05
N PHE A 5 -7.19 -14.92 -0.44
CA PHE A 5 -5.75 -15.14 -0.60
C PHE A 5 -5.39 -15.48 -2.04
N ASN A 6 -6.21 -16.30 -2.71
CA ASN A 6 -5.95 -16.65 -4.10
C ASN A 6 -6.00 -15.43 -5.02
N ILE A 7 -6.95 -14.51 -4.82
CA ILE A 7 -7.02 -13.22 -5.55
C ILE A 7 -5.86 -12.31 -5.18
N ALA A 8 -5.53 -12.18 -3.89
CA ALA A 8 -4.42 -11.35 -3.43
C ALA A 8 -3.08 -11.78 -4.01
N CYS A 9 -2.87 -13.09 -4.17
CA CYS A 9 -1.66 -13.67 -4.75
C CYS A 9 -1.64 -13.65 -6.28
N GLN A 10 -2.65 -13.11 -6.97
CA GLN A 10 -2.63 -13.02 -8.42
C GLN A 10 -1.54 -12.04 -8.87
N PRO A 11 -0.70 -12.40 -9.86
CA PRO A 11 0.39 -11.54 -10.34
C PRO A 11 -0.09 -10.16 -10.79
N LYS A 12 -1.28 -10.06 -11.38
CA LYS A 12 -1.90 -8.79 -11.77
C LYS A 12 -2.21 -7.91 -10.56
N VAL A 13 -2.78 -8.48 -9.49
CA VAL A 13 -3.12 -7.75 -8.26
C VAL A 13 -1.86 -7.28 -7.56
N ILE A 14 -0.86 -8.16 -7.41
CA ILE A 14 0.43 -7.82 -6.80
C ILE A 14 1.11 -6.70 -7.60
N ARG A 15 1.18 -6.79 -8.94
CA ARG A 15 1.84 -5.77 -9.77
C ARG A 15 1.16 -4.42 -9.67
N THR A 16 -0.17 -4.38 -9.66
CA THR A 16 -0.92 -3.14 -9.47
C THR A 16 -0.69 -2.57 -8.08
N ALA A 17 -0.84 -3.39 -7.03
CA ALA A 17 -0.62 -2.94 -5.64
C ALA A 17 0.82 -2.46 -5.40
N ALA A 18 1.82 -3.13 -5.97
CA ALA A 18 3.21 -2.71 -5.92
C ALA A 18 3.45 -1.37 -6.63
N ARG A 19 2.85 -1.15 -7.81
CA ARG A 19 2.93 0.15 -8.51
C ARG A 19 2.32 1.28 -7.67
N PHE A 20 1.17 1.05 -7.06
CA PHE A 20 0.57 2.02 -6.14
C PHE A 20 1.48 2.29 -4.95
N ALA A 21 2.08 1.26 -4.35
CA ALA A 21 3.01 1.43 -3.24
C ALA A 21 4.26 2.22 -3.63
N LEU A 22 4.83 1.98 -4.81
CA LEU A 22 6.03 2.66 -5.28
C LEU A 22 5.79 4.12 -5.70
N ILE A 23 4.58 4.48 -6.11
CA ILE A 23 4.25 5.85 -6.54
C ILE A 23 3.61 6.63 -5.40
N VAL A 24 2.53 6.10 -4.83
CA VAL A 24 1.75 6.78 -3.79
C VAL A 24 2.45 6.72 -2.44
N GLY A 25 3.19 5.65 -2.15
CA GLY A 25 3.93 5.50 -0.89
C GLY A 25 4.91 6.64 -0.65
N PRO A 26 5.85 6.95 -1.57
CA PRO A 26 6.79 8.06 -1.40
C PRO A 26 6.08 9.42 -1.29
N ILE A 27 5.00 9.62 -2.03
CA ILE A 27 4.19 10.85 -1.94
C ILE A 27 3.61 10.98 -0.52
N LEU A 28 3.04 9.90 0.02
CA LEU A 28 2.51 9.91 1.38
C LEU A 28 3.61 10.09 2.43
N VAL A 29 4.78 9.47 2.26
CA VAL A 29 5.92 9.67 3.17
C VAL A 29 6.37 11.13 3.13
N LEU A 30 6.47 11.74 1.95
CA LEU A 30 6.86 13.14 1.82
C LEU A 30 5.83 14.08 2.46
N ILE A 31 4.53 13.82 2.30
CA ILE A 31 3.49 14.66 2.90
C ILE A 31 3.44 14.50 4.43
N ASN A 32 3.67 13.30 4.97
CA ASN A 32 3.55 13.03 6.40
C ASN A 32 4.84 13.30 7.19
N HIS A 33 6.00 13.14 6.55
CA HIS A 33 7.30 13.13 7.22
C HIS A 33 8.36 13.99 6.48
N GLY A 34 7.97 14.73 5.44
CA GLY A 34 8.88 15.56 4.65
C GLY A 34 9.63 16.60 5.48
N ASP A 35 8.96 17.30 6.39
CA ASP A 35 9.59 18.30 7.25
C ASP A 35 10.71 17.68 8.09
N ALA A 36 10.44 16.54 8.72
CA ALA A 36 11.43 15.86 9.55
C ALA A 36 12.54 15.17 8.71
N ILE A 37 12.32 14.90 7.42
CA ILE A 37 13.38 14.48 6.49
C ILE A 37 14.29 15.67 6.17
N ILE A 38 13.72 16.84 5.91
CA ILE A 38 14.45 18.07 5.58
C ILE A 38 15.25 18.57 6.80
N ASP A 39 14.63 18.55 7.97
CA ASP A 39 15.25 18.97 9.24
C ASP A 39 16.24 17.95 9.79
N GLY A 40 16.34 16.75 9.19
CA GLY A 40 17.21 15.68 9.65
C GLY A 40 16.80 15.05 10.99
N SER A 41 15.57 15.26 11.45
CA SER A 41 15.03 14.82 12.75
C SER A 41 14.39 13.42 12.70
N MET A 42 14.83 12.56 11.76
CA MET A 42 14.34 11.20 11.62
C MET A 42 14.86 10.27 12.74
N HIS A 43 13.96 9.83 13.62
CA HIS A 43 14.22 8.81 14.64
C HIS A 43 13.68 7.44 14.24
N ALA A 44 14.03 6.38 14.98
CA ALA A 44 13.60 5.01 14.71
C ALA A 44 12.07 4.87 14.60
N GLU A 45 11.32 5.58 15.44
CA GLU A 45 9.86 5.61 15.38
C GLU A 45 9.31 6.25 14.10
N THR A 46 9.94 7.35 13.65
CA THR A 46 9.53 8.06 12.42
C THR A 46 9.87 7.28 11.17
N TRP A 47 10.98 6.54 11.19
CA TRP A 47 11.31 5.56 10.14
C TRP A 47 10.29 4.42 10.09
N LEU A 48 9.87 3.90 11.24
CA LEU A 48 8.83 2.87 11.29
C LEU A 48 7.49 3.40 10.73
N LYS A 49 7.08 4.61 11.11
CA LYS A 49 5.88 5.27 10.58
C LYS A 49 5.98 5.50 9.07
N SER A 50 7.15 5.90 8.56
CA SER A 50 7.42 6.04 7.13
C SER A 50 7.30 4.69 6.40
N GLY A 51 7.85 3.62 6.98
CA GLY A 51 7.72 2.27 6.45
C GLY A 51 6.26 1.80 6.37
N LEU A 52 5.47 2.05 7.41
CA LEU A 52 4.04 1.75 7.41
C LEU A 52 3.28 2.56 6.35
N THR A 53 3.63 3.84 6.18
CA THR A 53 3.05 4.73 5.16
C THR A 53 3.25 4.19 3.74
N MET A 54 4.38 3.54 3.46
CA MET A 54 4.64 2.86 2.19
C MET A 54 3.78 1.59 2.00
N ILE A 55 3.40 0.92 3.09
CA ILE A 55 2.62 -0.34 3.06
C ILE A 55 1.13 -0.08 2.83
N VAL A 56 0.59 1.03 3.35
CA VAL A 56 -0.83 1.40 3.22
C VAL A 56 -1.36 1.33 1.77
N PRO A 57 -0.76 1.99 0.77
CA PRO A 57 -1.25 1.94 -0.62
C PRO A 57 -1.27 0.53 -1.22
N TYR A 58 -0.33 -0.34 -0.84
CA TYR A 58 -0.34 -1.75 -1.25
C TYR A 58 -1.58 -2.48 -0.72
N ILE A 59 -1.86 -2.34 0.58
CA ILE A 59 -2.98 -3.00 1.26
C ILE A 59 -4.30 -2.53 0.65
N VAL A 60 -4.49 -1.22 0.52
CA VAL A 60 -5.72 -0.64 -0.03
C VAL A 60 -5.95 -1.10 -1.46
N SER A 61 -4.92 -1.07 -2.33
CA SER A 61 -5.03 -1.57 -3.71
C SER A 61 -5.40 -3.06 -3.76
N THR A 62 -4.85 -3.87 -2.85
CA THR A 62 -5.14 -5.32 -2.78
C THR A 62 -6.57 -5.58 -2.31
N LEU A 63 -7.02 -4.89 -1.26
CA LEU A 63 -8.38 -5.03 -0.73
C LEU A 63 -9.44 -4.56 -1.74
N SER A 64 -9.19 -3.46 -2.43
CA SER A 64 -10.03 -2.98 -3.53
C SER A 64 -10.14 -4.01 -4.65
N SER A 65 -9.02 -4.64 -5.03
CA SER A 65 -9.01 -5.70 -6.05
C SER A 65 -9.86 -6.90 -5.61
N ILE A 66 -9.71 -7.36 -4.36
CA ILE A 66 -10.53 -8.46 -3.82
C ILE A 66 -12.03 -8.09 -3.82
N SER A 67 -12.36 -6.85 -3.45
CA SER A 67 -13.74 -6.37 -3.44
C SER A 67 -14.34 -6.35 -4.85
N ALA A 68 -13.61 -5.83 -5.83
CA ALA A 68 -14.02 -5.80 -7.23
C ALA A 68 -14.26 -7.20 -7.80
N TYR A 69 -13.32 -8.14 -7.59
CA TYR A 69 -13.48 -9.54 -8.00
C TYR A 69 -14.73 -10.20 -7.41
N LYS A 70 -15.02 -9.93 -6.13
CA LYS A 70 -16.22 -10.46 -5.47
C LYS A 70 -17.51 -9.86 -6.05
N ASN A 71 -17.50 -8.60 -6.47
CA ASN A 71 -18.68 -7.95 -7.03
C ASN A 71 -18.95 -8.43 -8.47
N CYS A 72 -17.90 -8.64 -9.29
CA CYS A 72 -18.04 -9.20 -10.63
C CYS A 72 -18.50 -10.66 -10.64
N ASN A 73 -18.08 -11.47 -9.65
CA ASN A 73 -18.47 -12.88 -9.54
C ASN A 73 -19.81 -13.10 -8.80
N LYS A 74 -20.49 -12.02 -8.41
CA LYS A 74 -21.84 -12.05 -7.81
C LYS A 74 -22.95 -11.74 -8.82
N VAL A 75 -22.59 -11.54 -10.08
CA VAL A 75 -23.50 -11.46 -11.23
C VAL A 75 -23.63 -12.87 -11.81
#